data_AF-A0A916ZMN3-F1
#
_entry.id   AF-A0A916ZMN3-F1
#
_cell.length_a   1.000
_cell.length_b   1.000
_cell.length_c   1.000
_cell.angle_alpha   90.00
_cell.angle_beta   90.00
_cell.angle_gamma   90.00
#
_symmetry.space_group_name_H-M   'P 1'
#
loop_
_entity.id
_entity.type
_entity.pdbx_description
1 polymer ?
#
loop_
_entity_poly.entity_id
_entity_poly.type
_entity_poly.pdbx_seq_one_letter_code
_entity_poly.pdbx_strand_id
1 'polypeptide(L)' 'MNNPPSILLGLSAAAAFALIVTGIWLFRQPGGNRMKAILMMVAGVVILFNGWINSLPVPIPT' A
#
# COMPACT_ATOMS: atom_id res chain seq x y z
N MET A 1 -19.06 8.90 -14.47
CA MET A 1 -17.88 8.17 -13.98
C MET A 1 -17.32 8.93 -12.79
N ASN A 2 -17.49 8.41 -11.57
CA ASN A 2 -16.87 9.01 -10.39
C ASN A 2 -15.40 8.61 -10.41
N ASN A 3 -14.54 9.48 -10.94
CA ASN A 3 -13.10 9.29 -10.80
C ASN A 3 -12.79 9.19 -9.29
N PRO A 4 -12.08 8.15 -8.82
CA PRO A 4 -11.61 8.15 -7.44
C PRO A 4 -10.86 9.47 -7.21
N PRO A 5 -11.13 10.20 -6.10
CA PRO A 5 -10.51 11.50 -5.90
C PRO A 5 -8.99 11.29 -5.94
N SER A 6 -8.30 11.97 -6.86
CA SER A 6 -6.86 11.77 -7.12
C SER A 6 -6.03 11.92 -5.84
N ILE A 7 -6.53 12.73 -4.90
CA ILE A 7 -6.01 12.92 -3.54
C ILE A 7 -6.04 11.63 -2.71
N LEU A 8 -7.13 10.85 -2.76
CA LEU A 8 -7.26 9.59 -2.02
C LEU A 8 -6.30 8.52 -2.53
N LEU A 9 -6.06 8.46 -3.83
CA LEU A 9 -5.05 7.58 -4.44
C LEU A 9 -3.62 7.99 -4.06
N GLY A 10 -3.33 9.30 -4.05
CA GLY A 10 -2.02 9.80 -3.59
C GLY A 10 -1.77 9.53 -2.11
N LEU A 11 -2.79 9.73 -1.27
CA LEU A 11 -2.70 9.52 0.17
C LEU A 11 -2.55 8.02 0.51
N SER A 12 -3.27 7.14 -0.18
CA SER A 12 -3.15 5.69 0.02
C SER A 12 -1.78 5.17 -0.41
N ALA A 13 -1.22 5.68 -1.51
CA ALA A 13 0.14 5.38 -1.93
C ALA A 13 1.17 5.85 -0.88
N ALA A 14 1.04 7.08 -0.38
CA ALA A 14 1.92 7.60 0.66
C ALA A 14 1.87 6.76 1.95
N ALA A 15 0.67 6.37 2.39
CA ALA A 15 0.48 5.49 3.54
C ALA A 15 1.12 4.11 3.33
N ALA A 16 1.00 3.54 2.13
CA ALA A 16 1.61 2.27 1.78
C ALA A 16 3.14 2.33 1.82
N PHE A 17 3.74 3.40 1.28
CA PHE A 17 5.18 3.63 1.39
C PHE A 17 5.63 3.79 2.85
N ALA A 18 4.89 4.54 3.66
CA ALA A 18 5.19 4.70 5.08
C ALA A 18 5.18 3.35 5.81
N LEU A 19 4.21 2.47 5.53
CA LEU A 19 4.14 1.13 6.11
C LEU A 19 5.33 0.26 5.71
N ILE A 20 5.73 0.28 4.43
CA ILE A 20 6.87 -0.50 3.94
C ILE A 20 8.17 -0.01 4.57
N VAL A 21 8.42 1.30 4.55
CA VAL A 21 9.64 1.90 5.12
C VAL A 21 9.71 1.63 6.63
N THR A 22 8.60 1.82 7.34
CA THR A 22 8.53 1.55 8.79
C THR A 22 8.71 0.06 9.09
N GLY A 23 8.13 -0.82 8.29
CA GLY A 23 8.32 -2.25 8.38
C GLY A 23 9.78 -2.65 8.21
N ILE A 24 10.45 -2.14 7.16
CA ILE A 24 11.89 -2.38 6.92
C ILE A 24 12.73 -1.88 8.09
N TRP A 25 12.43 -0.69 8.60
CA TRP A 25 13.14 -0.13 9.76
C TRP A 25 12.95 -1.01 11.01
N LEU A 26 11.72 -1.45 11.30
CA LEU A 26 11.42 -2.33 12.43
C LEU A 26 12.10 -3.70 12.30
N PHE A 27 12.23 -4.23 11.08
CA PHE A 27 12.93 -5.49 10.82
C PHE A 27 14.44 -5.39 11.13
N ARG A 28 15.02 -4.20 10.98
CA ARG A 28 16.44 -3.93 11.26
C ARG A 28 16.74 -3.72 12.74
N GLN A 29 15.73 -3.56 13.60
CA GLN A 29 15.96 -3.33 15.02
C GLN A 29 16.30 -4.63 15.78
N PRO A 30 17.38 -4.66 16.58
CA PRO A 30 17.66 -5.77 17.47
C PRO A 30 16.57 -5.85 18.55
N GLY A 31 15.88 -6.99 18.65
CA GLY A 31 14.72 -7.19 19.53
C GLY A 31 13.39 -6.71 18.96
N GLY A 32 13.36 -6.17 17.73
CA GLY A 32 12.12 -5.79 17.05
C GLY A 32 11.24 -6.99 16.71
N ASN A 33 9.92 -6.83 16.83
CA ASN A 33 8.97 -7.89 16.46
C ASN A 33 8.97 -8.08 14.92
N ARG A 34 9.74 -9.06 14.45
CA ARG A 34 9.90 -9.40 13.03
C ARG A 34 8.57 -9.72 12.36
N MET A 35 7.65 -10.39 13.05
CA MET A 35 6.34 -10.73 12.48
C MET A 35 5.52 -9.46 12.22
N LYS A 36 5.52 -8.51 13.16
CA LYS A 36 4.90 -7.20 12.96
C LYS A 36 5.52 -6.45 11.78
N ALA A 37 6.84 -6.46 11.66
CA ALA A 37 7.55 -5.82 10.55
C ALA A 37 7.15 -6.40 9.19
N ILE A 38 7.07 -7.73 9.08
CA ILE A 38 6.63 -8.41 7.86
C ILE A 38 5.16 -8.05 7.54
N LEU A 39 4.27 -8.09 8.53
CA LEU A 39 2.86 -7.70 8.34
C LEU A 39 2.72 -6.26 7.82
N MET A 40 3.52 -5.32 8.34
CA MET A 40 3.53 -3.93 7.87
C MET A 40 3.97 -3.83 6.40
N MET A 41 5.03 -4.54 6.02
CA MET A 41 5.49 -4.56 4.63
C MET A 41 4.43 -5.17 3.69
N VAL A 42 3.84 -6.30 4.08
CA VAL A 42 2.78 -6.97 3.31
C VAL A 42 1.56 -6.06 3.16
N ALA A 43 1.13 -5.40 4.23
CA ALA A 43 0.00 -4.47 4.18
C ALA A 43 0.26 -3.32 3.19
N GLY A 44 1.44 -2.72 3.19
CA GLY A 44 1.79 -1.68 2.22
C GLY A 44 1.77 -2.19 0.77
N VAL A 45 2.30 -3.39 0.51
CA VAL A 45 2.24 -4.01 -0.83
C VAL A 45 0.80 -4.25 -1.28
N VAL A 46 -0.06 -4.74 -0.40
CA VAL A 46 -1.49 -4.97 -0.70
C VAL A 46 -2.22 -3.67 -1.04
N ILE A 47 -1.94 -2.58 -0.32
CA ILE A 47 -2.54 -1.27 -0.59
C ILE A 47 -2.10 -0.75 -1.96
N LEU A 48 -0.81 -0.84 -2.29
CA LEU A 48 -0.30 -0.43 -3.61
C LEU A 48 -0.93 -1.26 -4.73
N PHE A 49 -1.01 -2.57 -4.54
CA PHE A 49 -1.63 -3.48 -5.51
C PHE A 49 -3.11 -3.16 -5.71
N ASN A 50 -3.84 -2.90 -4.63
CA ASN A 50 -5.25 -2.49 -4.70
C ASN A 50 -5.41 -1.13 -5.40
N GLY A 51 -4.57 -0.15 -5.10
CA GLY A 51 -4.56 1.14 -5.79
C GLY A 51 -4.28 0.99 -7.28
N TRP A 52 -3.35 0.11 -7.66
CA TRP A 52 -3.06 -0.17 -9.06
C TRP A 52 -4.24 -0.82 -9.79
N ILE A 53 -4.88 -1.84 -9.20
CA ILE A 53 -6.10 -2.45 -9.80
C ILE A 53 -7.18 -1.39 -10.02
N ASN A 54 -7.42 -0.53 -9.03
CA ASN A 54 -8.43 0.53 -9.14
C ASN A 54 -8.05 1.65 -10.12
N SER A 55 -6.78 1.74 -10.54
CA SER A 55 -6.33 2.66 -11.58
C SER A 55 -6.59 2.14 -13.00
N LEU A 56 -6.84 0.83 -13.16
CA LEU A 56 -7.10 0.23 -14.47
C LEU A 56 -8.50 0.65 -14.97
N PRO A 57 -8.65 0.91 -16.28
CA PRO A 57 -9.95 1.21 -16.86
C PRO A 57 -10.88 0.01 -16.72
N VAL A 58 -12.13 0.27 -16.35
CA VAL A 58 -13.17 -0.78 -16.29
C VAL A 58 -13.45 -1.28 -17.71
N PRO A 59 -13.37 -2.60 -17.98
CA PRO A 59 -13.71 -3.15 -19.28
C PRO A 59 -15.15 -2.78 -19.64
N ILE A 60 -15.33 -2.15 -20.79
CA ILE A 60 -16.65 -1.83 -21.32
C ILE A 60 -17.15 -3.10 -22.03
N PRO A 61 -18.26 -3.72 -21.59
CA PRO A 61 -18.82 -4.85 -22.32
C PRO A 61 -19.32 -4.34 -23.68
N THR A 62 -18.68 -4.79 -24.75
CA THR A 62 -19.16 -4.67 -26.13
C THR A 62 -20.27 -5.65 -26.39
#